data_AF-A0A270B167-F1
#
_entry.id   AF-A0A270B167-F1
#
_cell.length_a   1.000
_cell.length_b   1.000
_cell.length_c   1.000
_cell.angle_alpha   90.00
_cell.angle_beta   90.00
_cell.angle_gamma   90.00
#
_symmetry.space_group_name_H-M   'P 1'
#
loop_
_entity.id
_entity.type
_entity.pdbx_description
1 polymer ?
#
loop_
_entity_poly.entity_id
_entity_poly.type
_entity_poly.pdbx_seq_one_letter_code
_entity_poly.pdbx_strand_id
1 'polypeptide(L)' 'LKRAVENHCQTVAFPSISTGVYDFPLDKATKIAIDAIRTFDAPLDVTMVCFDTGTYEAYQSALAN' A
#
# COMPACT_ATOMS: atom_id res chain seq x y z
N LEU A 1 8.30 -4.26 3.06
CA LEU A 1 7.87 -5.51 3.72
C LEU A 1 9.06 -6.36 4.18
N LYS A 2 9.82 -7.03 3.29
CA LYS A 2 11.02 -7.82 3.68
C LYS A 2 11.99 -7.08 4.62
N ARG A 3 12.38 -5.86 4.24
CA ARG A 3 13.25 -5.02 5.09
C ARG A 3 12.65 -4.73 6.46
N ALA A 4 11.33 -4.53 6.57
CA ALA A 4 10.69 -4.29 7.85
C ALA A 4 10.80 -5.54 8.75
N VAL A 5 10.60 -6.74 8.19
CA VAL A 5 10.81 -8.01 8.91
C VAL A 5 12.26 -8.19 9.35
N GLU A 6 13.22 -7.97 8.44
CA GLU A 6 14.65 -8.08 8.73
C GLU A 6 15.11 -7.12 9.84
N ASN A 7 14.46 -5.97 9.98
CA ASN A 7 14.74 -4.98 11.01
C ASN A 7 13.84 -5.12 12.24
N HIS A 8 13.10 -6.24 12.37
CA HIS A 8 12.19 -6.52 13.48
C HIS A 8 11.12 -5.43 13.71
N CYS A 9 10.73 -4.72 12.65
CA CYS A 9 9.63 -3.76 12.72
C CYS A 9 8.30 -4.51 12.92
N GLN A 10 7.40 -3.92 13.69
CA GLN A 10 6.02 -4.39 13.85
C GLN A 10 5.06 -3.68 12.90
N THR A 11 5.37 -2.43 12.57
CA THR A 11 4.50 -1.55 11.76
C THR A 11 5.28 -0.93 10.61
N VAL A 12 4.61 -0.65 9.50
CA VAL A 12 5.16 0.10 8.37
C VAL A 12 4.08 0.92 7.68
N ALA A 13 4.41 2.16 7.31
CA ALA A 13 3.52 3.03 6.55
C ALA A 13 4.10 3.26 5.15
N PHE A 14 3.26 3.15 4.12
CA PHE A 14 3.62 3.47 2.73
C PHE A 14 2.73 4.59 2.20
N PRO A 15 3.28 5.57 1.45
CA PRO A 15 2.46 6.47 0.65
C PRO A 15 1.90 5.72 -0.57
N SER A 16 1.08 6.39 -1.37
CA SER A 16 0.75 5.90 -2.70
C SER A 16 1.96 5.99 -3.63
N ILE A 17 2.62 4.86 -3.87
CA ILE A 17 3.88 4.79 -4.64
C ILE A 17 3.59 4.94 -6.14
N SER A 18 4.39 5.75 -6.81
CA SER A 18 4.36 6.01 -8.26
C SER A 18 3.13 6.76 -8.80
N THR A 19 2.13 7.10 -8.00
CA THR A 19 0.93 7.83 -8.44
C THR A 19 1.02 9.36 -8.30
N GLY A 20 2.21 9.87 -7.94
CA GLY A 20 2.50 11.30 -7.88
C GLY A 20 3.12 11.80 -9.19
N VAL A 21 4.33 12.37 -9.11
CA VAL A 21 5.06 12.90 -10.29
C VAL A 21 5.26 11.87 -11.41
N TYR A 22 5.27 10.58 -11.09
CA TYR A 22 5.42 9.50 -12.08
C TYR A 22 4.12 9.11 -12.79
N ASP A 23 2.98 9.68 -12.39
CA ASP A 23 1.67 9.57 -13.05
C ASP A 23 1.25 8.12 -13.38
N PHE A 24 1.69 7.15 -12.57
CA PHE A 24 1.28 5.78 -12.74
C PHE A 24 -0.21 5.64 -12.36
N PRO A 25 -1.02 4.90 -13.16
CA PRO A 25 -2.45 4.81 -12.91
C PRO A 25 -2.79 4.34 -11.50
N LEU A 26 -3.58 5.14 -10.80
CA LEU A 26 -3.90 4.94 -9.39
C LEU A 26 -4.61 3.60 -9.14
N ASP A 27 -5.55 3.22 -9.98
CA ASP A 27 -6.29 1.95 -9.92
C ASP A 27 -5.37 0.73 -9.99
N LYS A 28 -4.36 0.78 -10.86
CA LYS A 28 -3.35 -0.27 -10.97
C LYS A 28 -2.40 -0.26 -9.77
N ALA A 29 -2.01 0.92 -9.32
CA ALA A 29 -1.11 1.09 -8.17
C ALA A 29 -1.71 0.50 -6.90
N THR A 30 -2.97 0.83 -6.60
CA THR A 30 -3.65 0.36 -5.39
C THR A 30 -3.81 -1.15 -5.41
N LYS A 31 -4.20 -1.73 -6.55
CA LYS A 31 -4.28 -3.19 -6.70
C LYS A 31 -2.94 -3.88 -6.45
N ILE A 32 -1.86 -3.40 -7.09
CA ILE A 32 -0.51 -3.95 -6.89
C ILE A 32 -0.09 -3.85 -5.42
N ALA A 33 -0.32 -2.71 -4.78
CA ALA A 33 0.03 -2.50 -3.38
C ALA A 33 -0.72 -3.45 -2.45
N ILE A 34 -2.05 -3.55 -2.60
CA ILE A 34 -2.88 -4.45 -1.78
C ILE A 34 -2.51 -5.92 -2.02
N ASP A 35 -2.34 -6.35 -3.27
CA ASP A 35 -1.94 -7.72 -3.60
C ASP A 35 -0.58 -8.05 -2.97
N ALA A 36 0.41 -7.13 -3.08
CA ALA A 36 1.73 -7.31 -2.50
C ALA A 36 1.71 -7.37 -0.97
N ILE A 37 0.82 -6.61 -0.32
CA ILE A 37 0.68 -6.63 1.15
C ILE A 37 -0.02 -7.92 1.61
N ARG A 38 -1.13 -8.30 0.97
CA ARG A 38 -1.92 -9.49 1.33
C ARG A 38 -1.17 -10.80 1.09
N THR A 39 -0.37 -10.87 0.04
CA THR A 39 0.43 -12.07 -0.28
C THR A 39 1.71 -12.19 0.55
N PHE A 40 2.06 -11.15 1.31
CA PHE A 40 3.24 -11.17 2.15
C PHE A 40 2.94 -11.80 3.51
N ASP A 41 3.30 -13.07 3.65
CA ASP A 41 3.09 -13.85 4.87
C ASP A 41 4.08 -13.47 5.99
N ALA A 42 3.74 -12.41 6.74
CA ALA A 42 4.45 -11.98 7.95
C ALA A 42 3.52 -11.16 8.87
N PRO A 43 3.76 -11.16 10.20
CA PRO A 43 2.97 -10.38 11.15
C PRO A 43 3.41 -8.91 11.15
N LEU A 44 3.10 -8.18 10.08
CA LEU A 44 3.31 -6.74 9.95
C LEU A 44 1.98 -6.00 9.89
N ASP A 45 1.86 -4.93 10.68
CA ASP A 45 0.79 -3.95 10.53
C ASP A 45 1.18 -2.93 9.45
N VAL A 46 0.39 -2.84 8.39
CA VAL A 46 0.70 -2.02 7.21
C VAL A 46 -0.35 -0.93 7.02
N THR A 47 0.08 0.32 7.05
CA THR A 47 -0.77 1.49 6.81
C THR A 47 -0.50 2.09 5.44
N MET A 48 -1.54 2.21 4.61
CA MET A 48 -1.47 3.01 3.39
C MET A 48 -1.86 4.47 3.70
N VAL A 49 -0.91 5.38 3.55
CA VAL A 49 -1.10 6.82 3.80
C VAL A 49 -1.62 7.47 2.53
N CYS A 50 -2.91 7.78 2.53
CA CYS A 50 -3.59 8.47 1.44
C CYS A 50 -3.73 9.96 1.81
N PHE A 51 -3.13 10.85 1.02
CA PHE A 51 -3.14 12.28 1.31
C PHE A 51 -4.48 12.94 1.00
N ASP A 52 -5.12 12.52 -0.08
CA ASP A 52 -6.41 13.04 -0.55
C ASP A 52 -7.49 11.95 -0.56
N THR A 53 -8.74 12.39 -0.68
CA THR A 53 -9.93 11.53 -0.68
C THR A 53 -9.97 10.58 -1.88
N GLY A 54 -9.52 11.01 -3.06
CA GLY A 54 -9.55 10.15 -4.26
C GLY A 54 -8.58 8.98 -4.15
N THR A 55 -7.39 9.23 -3.62
CA THR A 55 -6.42 8.17 -3.29
C THR A 55 -7.00 7.23 -2.24
N TYR A 56 -7.62 7.76 -1.18
CA TYR A 56 -8.24 6.94 -0.15
C TYR A 56 -9.34 6.03 -0.69
N GLU A 57 -10.26 6.57 -1.50
CA GLU A 57 -11.35 5.83 -2.13
C GLU A 57 -10.83 4.72 -3.07
N ALA A 58 -9.74 4.98 -3.80
CA ALA A 58 -9.12 3.98 -4.66
C ALA A 58 -8.53 2.81 -3.85
N TYR A 59 -7.89 3.07 -2.70
CA TYR A 59 -7.40 2.02 -1.82
C TYR A 59 -8.53 1.25 -1.15
N GLN A 60 -9.61 1.94 -0.72
CA GLN A 60 -10.80 1.29 -0.16
C GLN A 60 -11.46 0.36 -1.18
N SER A 61 -11.56 0.79 -2.44
CA SER A 61 -12.10 -0.02 -3.53
C SER A 61 -11.23 -1.25 -3.82
N ALA A 62 -9.89 -1.10 -3.79
CA ALA A 62 -8.97 -2.22 -3.97
C ALA A 62 -9.02 -3.21 -2.78
N LEU A 63 -9.27 -2.73 -1.56
CA LEU A 63 -9.43 -3.55 -0.36
C LEU A 63 -10.75 -4.34 -0.33
N ALA A 64 -11.82 -3.80 -0.92
CA ALA A 64 -13.13 -4.45 -0.91
C ALA A 64 -13.25 -5.66 -1.86
N ASN A 65 -12.30 -5.82 -2.78
CA ASN A 65 -12.21 -6.96 -3.71
C ASN A 65 -11.27 -8.04 -3.17
#